data_AF-A0A1I4SKP5-F1
#
_entry.id   AF-A0A1I4SKP5-F1
#
_cell.length_a   1.000
_cell.length_b   1.000
_cell.length_c   1.000
_cell.angle_alpha   90.00
_cell.angle_beta   90.00
_cell.angle_gamma   90.00
#
_symmetry.space_group_name_H-M   'P 1'
#
loop_
_entity.id
_entity.type
_entity.pdbx_description
1 polymer ?
#
loop_
_entity_poly.entity_id
_entity_poly.type
_entity_poly.pdbx_seq_one_letter_code
_entity_poly.pdbx_strand_id
1 'polypeptide(L)' 'MRVTPVDDRGFPAALAAALAVPFVHEGGDGIDFEPFETFLSAEETTDWFRAWTGNGALDGDAFRVFGQDGTGGYAAFC' A
#
# COMPACT_ATOMS: atom_id res chain seq x y z
N MET A 1 23.46 -8.18 -15.59
CA MET A 1 22.24 -7.76 -16.31
C MET A 1 21.18 -7.51 -15.24
N ARG A 2 20.86 -6.25 -14.93
CA ARG A 2 19.76 -5.93 -14.01
C ARG A 2 18.47 -6.17 -14.79
N VAL A 3 17.76 -7.25 -14.49
CA VAL A 3 16.38 -7.39 -14.92
C VAL A 3 15.66 -6.22 -14.27
N THR A 4 15.16 -5.28 -15.05
CA THR A 4 14.11 -4.37 -14.56
C THR A 4 12.94 -5.28 -14.19
N PRO A 5 12.54 -5.36 -12.92
CA PRO A 5 11.35 -6.12 -12.57
C PRO A 5 10.21 -5.57 -13.43
N VAL A 6 9.41 -6.47 -14.01
CA VAL A 6 8.07 -6.09 -14.50
C VAL A 6 7.41 -5.30 -13.37
N ASP A 7 6.76 -4.19 -13.70
CA ASP A 7 6.11 -3.33 -12.70
C ASP A 7 4.97 -4.10 -12.01
N ASP A 8 5.31 -4.91 -11.00
CA ASP A 8 4.41 -5.75 -10.20
C ASP A 8 3.59 -4.92 -9.20
N ARG A 9 3.56 -3.59 -9.38
CA ARG A 9 2.73 -2.68 -8.58
C ARG A 9 1.27 -2.68 -9.01
N GLY A 10 0.95 -3.21 -10.19
CA GLY A 10 -0.43 -3.35 -10.65
C GLY A 10 -1.26 -4.21 -9.70
N PHE A 11 -2.48 -3.78 -9.39
CA PHE A 11 -3.38 -4.57 -8.57
C PHE A 11 -3.90 -5.81 -9.30
N PRO A 12 -4.14 -6.91 -8.58
CA PRO A 12 -5.01 -7.98 -9.07
C PRO A 12 -6.39 -7.42 -9.44
N ALA A 13 -6.99 -7.94 -10.51
CA ALA A 13 -8.25 -7.41 -11.05
C ALA A 13 -9.37 -7.30 -10.01
N ALA A 14 -9.46 -8.26 -9.08
CA ALA A 14 -10.46 -8.24 -8.02
C ALA A 14 -10.24 -7.07 -7.03
N LEU A 15 -8.99 -6.78 -6.69
CA LEU A 15 -8.66 -5.64 -5.83
C LEU A 15 -8.95 -4.33 -6.57
N ALA A 16 -8.51 -4.19 -7.83
CA ALA A 16 -8.78 -3.01 -8.64
C ALA A 16 -10.30 -2.73 -8.76
N ALA A 17 -11.11 -3.78 -8.97
CA ALA A 17 -12.57 -3.64 -9.05
C ALA A 17 -13.19 -3.22 -7.70
N ALA A 18 -12.68 -3.73 -6.59
CA ALA A 18 -13.14 -3.33 -5.26
C ALA A 18 -12.80 -1.86 -4.95
N LEU A 19 -11.57 -1.44 -5.26
CA LEU A 19 -11.08 -0.09 -4.99
C LEU A 19 -11.67 0.98 -5.93
N ALA A 20 -12.26 0.57 -7.06
CA ALA A 20 -12.97 1.48 -7.96
C ALA A 20 -14.32 1.96 -7.38
N VAL A 21 -14.83 1.33 -6.32
CA VAL A 21 -16.04 1.78 -5.62
C VAL A 21 -15.65 2.83 -4.58
N PRO A 22 -16.31 4.01 -4.55
CA PRO A 22 -15.98 5.05 -3.58
C PRO A 22 -16.19 4.59 -2.13
N PHE A 23 -15.20 4.88 -1.28
CA PHE A 23 -15.33 4.82 0.18
C PHE A 23 -15.76 6.19 0.67
N VAL A 24 -16.99 6.30 1.16
CA VAL A 24 -17.56 7.58 1.62
C VAL A 24 -17.21 7.77 3.08
N HIS A 25 -16.59 8.91 3.39
CA HIS A 25 -16.40 9.41 4.74
C HIS A 25 -16.96 10.83 4.85
N GLU A 26 -18.18 10.97 5.37
CA GLU A 26 -18.87 12.26 5.49
C GLU A 26 -19.12 12.60 6.96
N GLY A 27 -18.57 13.73 7.42
CA GLY A 27 -18.87 14.27 8.75
C GLY A 27 -18.47 13.36 9.92
N GLY A 28 -17.50 12.46 9.74
CA GLY A 28 -17.08 11.49 10.74
C GLY A 28 -17.80 10.14 10.66
N ASP A 29 -18.75 9.97 9.74
CA ASP A 29 -19.41 8.69 9.48
C ASP A 29 -18.79 7.99 8.25
N GLY A 30 -18.83 6.66 8.22
CA GLY A 30 -18.27 5.85 7.13
C GLY A 30 -16.84 5.33 7.36
N ILE A 31 -16.19 4.93 6.27
CA ILE A 31 -14.86 4.29 6.30
C ILE A 31 -13.82 5.32 5.89
N ASP A 32 -12.95 5.71 6.82
CA ASP A 32 -11.79 6.56 6.55
C ASP A 32 -10.70 5.73 5.86
N PHE A 33 -10.86 5.50 4.55
CA PHE A 33 -9.95 4.73 3.73
C PHE A 33 -9.72 5.40 2.39
N GLU A 34 -8.45 5.60 2.08
CA GLU A 34 -7.95 6.22 0.86
C GLU A 34 -7.23 5.15 0.02
N PRO A 35 -7.85 4.65 -1.06
CA PRO A 35 -7.22 3.66 -1.93
C PRO A 35 -6.12 4.30 -2.78
N PHE A 36 -5.02 3.58 -2.98
CA PHE A 36 -4.01 3.94 -3.98
C PHE A 36 -4.40 3.41 -5.37
N GLU A 37 -3.72 3.86 -6.41
CA GLU A 37 -3.94 3.38 -7.79
C GLU A 37 -3.13 2.12 -8.11
N THR A 38 -2.03 1.91 -7.39
CA THR A 38 -1.12 0.76 -7.48
C THR A 38 -0.54 0.47 -6.11
N PHE A 39 0.08 -0.70 -5.93
CA PHE A 39 0.83 -0.99 -4.71
C PHE A 39 1.99 0.01 -4.57
N LEU A 40 2.33 0.38 -3.33
CA LEU A 40 3.60 1.09 -3.09
C LEU A 40 4.78 0.27 -3.63
N SER A 41 5.84 0.96 -4.03
CA SER A 41 7.05 0.27 -4.44
C SER A 41 7.67 -0.48 -3.26
N ALA A 42 8.42 -1.55 -3.56
CA ALA A 42 9.18 -2.26 -2.55
C ALA A 42 10.23 -1.35 -1.87
N GLU A 43 10.76 -0.37 -2.60
CA GLU A 43 11.70 0.63 -2.06
C GLU A 43 11.03 1.52 -1.01
N GLU A 44 9.89 2.15 -1.35
CA GLU A 44 9.13 2.95 -0.39
C GLU A 44 8.69 2.11 0.82
N THR A 45 8.26 0.87 0.56
CA THR A 45 7.81 -0.04 1.60
C THR A 45 8.93 -0.42 2.57
N THR A 46 10.09 -0.71 2.02
CA THR A 46 11.31 -0.99 2.78
C THR A 46 11.75 0.21 3.60
N ASP A 47 11.69 1.41 3.03
CA ASP A 47 12.14 2.63 3.68
C ASP A 47 11.29 2.95 4.91
N TRP A 48 9.94 2.95 4.78
CA TRP A 48 9.09 3.22 5.94
C TRP A 48 9.16 2.09 6.97
N PHE A 49 9.26 0.82 6.55
CA PHE A 49 9.30 -0.31 7.47
C PHE A 49 10.57 -0.31 8.33
N ARG A 50 11.71 0.04 7.72
CA ARG A 50 12.97 0.27 8.45
C ARG A 50 12.89 1.46 9.38
N ALA A 51 12.29 2.57 8.93
CA ALA A 51 12.12 3.76 9.77
C ALA A 51 11.26 3.48 11.00
N TRP A 52 10.18 2.71 10.84
CA TRP A 52 9.27 2.34 11.92
C TRP A 52 9.90 1.39 12.94
N THR A 53 10.62 0.37 12.46
CA THR A 53 11.23 -0.65 13.32
C THR A 53 12.60 -0.24 13.88
N GLY A 54 13.27 0.73 13.27
CA GLY A 54 14.67 1.06 13.52
C GLY A 54 15.65 -0.02 13.04
N ASN A 55 15.20 -1.03 12.30
CA ASN A 55 16.03 -2.16 11.87
C ASN A 55 16.34 -2.09 10.37
N GLY A 56 17.54 -1.59 10.03
CA GLY A 56 18.00 -1.47 8.64
C GLY A 56 18.23 -2.78 7.89
N ALA A 57 18.18 -3.94 8.57
CA ALA A 57 18.34 -5.24 7.92
C ALA A 57 17.02 -5.82 7.35
N LEU A 58 15.87 -5.21 7.67
CA LEU A 58 14.58 -5.67 7.18
C LEU A 58 14.34 -5.27 5.73
N ASP A 59 13.57 -6.10 5.03
CA ASP A 59 13.00 -5.82 3.71
C ASP A 59 11.49 -5.62 3.88
N GLY A 60 10.93 -4.68 3.13
CA GLY A 60 9.49 -4.40 3.09
C GLY A 60 8.75 -5.20 2.01
N ASP A 61 9.46 -5.98 1.19
CA ASP A 61 8.91 -6.72 0.05
C ASP A 61 7.73 -7.66 0.36
N ALA A 62 7.63 -8.13 1.60
CA ALA A 62 6.51 -8.94 2.10
C ALA A 62 5.18 -8.17 2.12
N PHE A 63 5.21 -6.85 2.26
CA PHE A 63 4.00 -6.04 2.32
C PHE A 63 3.56 -5.56 0.93
N ARG A 64 2.29 -5.81 0.60
CA ARG A 64 1.62 -5.24 -0.57
C ARG A 64 0.66 -4.15 -0.12
N VAL A 65 1.19 -2.94 0.08
CA VAL A 65 0.42 -1.77 0.56
C VAL A 65 -0.44 -1.19 -0.55
N PHE A 66 -1.74 -1.04 -0.33
CA PHE A 66 -2.71 -0.61 -1.36
C PHE A 66 -3.60 0.58 -0.97
N GLY A 67 -3.40 1.16 0.21
CA GLY A 67 -4.11 2.34 0.67
C GLY A 67 -3.74 2.71 2.10
N GLN A 68 -4.39 3.74 2.63
CA GLN A 68 -4.18 4.23 3.99
C GLN A 68 -5.47 4.75 4.62
N ASP A 69 -5.47 4.98 5.93
CA ASP A 69 -6.45 5.82 6.60
C ASP A 69 -5.99 7.29 6.66
N GLY A 70 -6.90 8.21 7.03
CA GLY A 70 -6.63 9.64 7.15
C GLY A 70 -5.62 10.03 8.23
N THR A 71 -5.14 9.09 9.04
CA THR A 71 -4.07 9.28 10.04
C THR A 71 -2.70 8.81 9.54
N GLY A 72 -2.65 8.17 8.37
CA GLY A 72 -1.44 7.61 7.76
C GLY A 72 -1.19 6.13 8.09
N GLY A 73 -2.17 5.40 8.63
CA GLY A 73 -2.08 3.96 8.83
C GLY A 73 -2.22 3.20 7.51
N TYR A 74 -1.25 2.35 7.15
CA TYR A 74 -1.28 1.61 5.89
C TYR A 74 -2.12 0.33 5.94
N ALA A 75 -2.87 0.08 4.85
CA ALA A 75 -3.53 -1.19 4.57
C ALA A 75 -2.69 -2.03 3.59
N ALA A 76 -2.40 -3.28 3.97
CA ALA A 76 -1.54 -4.16 3.18
C ALA A 76 -1.94 -5.64 3.30
N PHE A 77 -1.59 -6.43 2.29
CA PHE A 77 -1.41 -7.88 2.45
C PHE A 77 -0.01 -8.18 2.96
N CYS A 78 0.13 -9.22 3.78
CA CYS A 78 1.37 -9.67 4.41
C CYS A 78 1.45 -11.20 4.54
#